data_AF-A0A7C3G1H4-F1
#
_entry.id   AF-A0A7C3G1H4-F1
#
_cell.length_a   1.000
_cell.length_b   1.000
_cell.length_c   1.000
_cell.angle_alpha   90.00
_cell.angle_beta   90.00
_cell.angle_gamma   90.00
#
_symmetry.space_group_name_H-M   'P 1'
#
loop_
_entity.id
_entity.type
_entity.pdbx_description
1 polymer ?
#
loop_
_entity_poly.entity_id
_entity_poly.type
_entity_poly.pdbx_seq_one_letter_code
_entity_poly.pdbx_strand_id
1 'polypeptide(L)'
;MSPIVLVCLICAIIVVAAILGHSFYKDQNVENSEKDPDFRLFFRIGIAFLVIGVIFLILAFTSDLAFLTTIPLFIIGVIYTALGWNKRDTWQKHD
;
A
#
# COMPACT_ATOMS: atom_id res chain seq x y z
N MET A 1 5.45 -3.59 24.70
CA MET A 1 4.58 -3.05 23.63
C MET A 1 3.16 -2.99 24.18
N SER A 2 2.50 -1.83 24.11
CA SER A 2 1.11 -1.71 24.59
C SER A 2 0.18 -2.63 23.78
N PRO A 3 -0.79 -3.32 24.40
CA PRO A 3 -1.72 -4.19 23.68
C PRO A 3 -2.49 -3.45 22.58
N ILE A 4 -2.73 -2.15 22.77
CA ILE A 4 -3.39 -1.28 21.77
C ILE A 4 -2.56 -1.18 20.49
N VAL A 5 -1.23 -1.08 20.63
CA VAL A 5 -0.30 -0.98 19.49
C VAL A 5 -0.29 -2.29 18.69
N LEU A 6 -0.34 -3.43 19.39
CA LEU A 6 -0.40 -4.75 18.75
C LEU A 6 -1.70 -4.93 17.95
N VAL A 7 -2.84 -4.49 18.50
CA VAL A 7 -4.14 -4.54 17.81
C VAL A 7 -4.13 -3.65 16.57
N CYS A 8 -3.64 -2.42 16.66
CA CYS A 8 -3.52 -1.51 15.52
C CYS A 8 -2.65 -2.10 14.40
N LEU A 9 -1.55 -2.76 14.76
CA LEU A 9 -0.63 -3.38 13.79
C LEU A 9 -1.30 -4.56 13.06
N ILE A 10 -2.01 -5.42 13.81
CA ILE A 10 -2.76 -6.53 13.23
C ILE A 10 -3.88 -6.01 12.31
N CYS A 11 -4.63 -4.99 12.74
CA CYS A 11 -5.66 -4.36 11.91
C CYS A 11 -5.08 -3.78 10.62
N ALA A 12 -3.94 -3.07 10.68
CA ALA A 12 -3.29 -2.53 9.50
C ALA A 12 -2.89 -3.63 8.50
N ILE A 13 -2.31 -4.73 8.98
CA ILE A 13 -1.92 -5.88 8.14
C ILE A 13 -3.15 -6.52 7.48
N ILE A 14 -4.24 -6.72 8.23
CA ILE A 14 -5.49 -7.30 7.71
C ILE A 14 -6.06 -6.41 6.59
N VAL A 15 -6.03 -5.09 6.75
CA VAL A 15 -6.51 -4.14 5.74
C VAL A 15 -5.65 -4.21 4.46
N VAL A 16 -4.33 -4.30 4.57
CA VAL A 16 -3.45 -4.50 3.40
C VAL A 16 -3.76 -5.81 2.71
N ALA A 17 -3.85 -6.91 3.47
CA ALA A 17 -4.11 -8.23 2.92
C ALA A 17 -5.46 -8.29 2.20
N ALA A 18 -6.48 -7.62 2.73
CA ALA A 18 -7.80 -7.50 2.10
C ALA A 18 -7.75 -6.67 0.81
N ILE A 19 -7.05 -5.52 0.80
CA ILE A 19 -6.90 -4.67 -0.38
C ILE A 19 -6.12 -5.41 -1.49
N LEU A 20 -5.00 -6.04 -1.12
CA LEU A 20 -4.19 -6.83 -2.06
C LEU A 20 -4.99 -8.02 -2.58
N GLY A 21 -5.62 -8.81 -1.70
CA GLY A 21 -6.42 -9.97 -2.06
C GLY A 21 -7.56 -9.61 -3.01
N HIS A 22 -8.28 -8.53 -2.74
CA HIS A 22 -9.36 -8.07 -3.63
C HIS A 22 -8.83 -7.61 -4.99
N SER A 23 -7.66 -6.93 -5.04
CA SER A 23 -7.09 -6.50 -6.31
C SER A 23 -6.57 -7.67 -7.15
N PHE A 24 -5.93 -8.66 -6.53
CA PHE A 24 -5.49 -9.89 -7.22
C PHE A 24 -6.66 -10.75 -7.69
N TYR A 25 -7.76 -10.82 -6.93
CA TYR A 25 -8.93 -11.61 -7.31
C TYR A 25 -9.67 -11.03 -8.53
N LYS A 26 -9.61 -9.71 -8.72
CA LYS A 26 -10.23 -9.04 -9.87
C LYS A 26 -9.43 -9.23 -11.17
N ASP A 27 -8.10 -9.35 -11.08
CA ASP A 27 -7.21 -9.49 -12.25
C ASP A 27 -7.15 -10.91 -12.82
N GLN A 28 -7.49 -11.94 -12.03
CA GLN A 28 -7.47 -13.33 -12.52
C GLN A 28 -8.52 -13.64 -13.58
N ASN A 29 -9.48 -12.75 -13.82
CA ASN A 29 -10.49 -12.88 -14.88
C ASN A 29 -10.10 -12.24 -16.22
N VAL A 30 -8.92 -11.61 -16.33
CA VAL A 30 -8.44 -11.02 -17.59
C VAL A 30 -7.39 -11.95 -18.20
N GLU A 31 -7.89 -13.00 -18.83
CA GLU A 31 -7.13 -13.91 -19.68
C GLU A 31 -6.61 -13.14 -20.91
N ASN A 32 -5.30 -13.21 -21.19
CA ASN A 32 -4.68 -12.92 -22.49
C ASN A 32 -4.59 -11.45 -22.99
N SER A 33 -3.92 -10.55 -22.26
CA SER A 33 -3.31 -9.40 -22.93
C SER A 33 -1.89 -9.16 -22.42
N GLU A 34 -1.00 -8.76 -23.32
CA GLU A 34 0.43 -8.56 -23.10
C GLU A 34 0.68 -7.87 -21.75
N LYS A 35 1.60 -8.44 -20.95
CA LYS A 35 1.89 -8.05 -19.56
C LYS A 35 2.51 -6.66 -19.47
N ASP A 36 1.75 -5.63 -19.78
CA ASP A 36 2.08 -4.29 -19.30
C ASP A 36 1.98 -4.30 -17.77
N PRO A 37 3.00 -3.79 -17.07
CA PRO A 37 2.94 -3.70 -15.62
C PRO A 37 1.72 -2.88 -15.20
N ASP A 38 0.84 -3.45 -14.37
CA ASP A 38 -0.37 -2.77 -13.94
C ASP A 38 -0.02 -1.62 -12.97
N PHE A 39 0.23 -0.44 -13.52
CA PHE A 39 0.52 0.78 -12.78
C PHE A 39 -0.65 1.21 -11.88
N ARG A 40 -1.88 0.74 -12.15
CA ARG A 40 -3.04 0.93 -11.27
C ARG A 40 -2.90 0.11 -9.99
N LEU A 41 -2.41 -1.12 -10.09
CA LEU A 41 -2.06 -1.94 -8.93
C LEU A 41 -0.96 -1.27 -8.12
N PHE A 42 0.13 -0.82 -8.75
CA PHE A 42 1.22 -0.10 -8.08
C PHE A 42 0.72 1.15 -7.34
N PHE A 43 -0.22 1.91 -7.95
CA PHE A 43 -0.84 3.06 -7.32
C PHE A 43 -1.62 2.70 -6.05
N ARG A 44 -2.48 1.67 -6.13
CA ARG A 44 -3.30 1.20 -5.00
C ARG A 44 -2.43 0.67 -3.86
N ILE A 45 -1.41 -0.11 -4.21
CA ILE A 45 -0.41 -0.61 -3.25
C ILE A 45 0.29 0.55 -2.57
N GLY A 46 0.75 1.53 -3.35
CA GLY A 46 1.39 2.73 -2.84
C GLY A 46 0.53 3.47 -1.83
N ILE A 47 -0.75 3.74 -2.16
CA ILE A 47 -1.67 4.42 -1.25
C ILE A 47 -1.86 3.63 0.04
N ALA A 48 -2.04 2.31 -0.06
CA ALA A 48 -2.21 1.45 1.12
C ALA A 48 -0.98 1.52 2.04
N PHE A 49 0.23 1.37 1.48
CA PHE A 49 1.47 1.49 2.24
C PHE A 49 1.70 2.91 2.77
N LEU A 50 1.28 3.94 2.05
CA LEU A 50 1.40 5.34 2.48
C LEU A 50 0.50 5.63 3.68
N VAL A 51 -0.77 5.23 3.62
CA VAL A 51 -1.71 5.38 4.76
C VAL A 51 -1.18 4.68 6.00
N ILE A 52 -0.66 3.46 5.84
CA ILE A 52 -0.09 2.71 6.95
C ILE A 52 1.20 3.33 7.46
N GLY A 53 2.07 3.78 6.55
CA GLY A 53 3.28 4.51 6.90
C GLY A 53 2.97 5.74 7.74
N VAL A 54 1.92 6.51 7.39
CA VAL A 54 1.46 7.67 8.18
C VAL A 54 0.94 7.25 9.55
N ILE A 55 0.12 6.21 9.65
CA ILE A 55 -0.38 5.70 10.94
C ILE A 55 0.79 5.27 11.82
N PHE A 56 1.75 4.54 11.26
CA PHE A 56 2.93 4.10 12.01
C PHE A 56 3.82 5.27 12.39
N LEU A 57 3.94 6.30 11.54
CA LEU A 57 4.69 7.51 11.85
C LEU A 57 4.09 8.21 13.08
N ILE A 58 2.76 8.37 13.11
CA ILE A 58 2.03 8.94 14.25
C ILE A 58 2.25 8.08 15.50
N LEU A 59 2.15 6.76 15.37
CA LEU A 59 2.38 5.84 16.49
C LEU A 59 3.82 5.83 16.98
N ALA A 60 4.80 6.08 16.12
CA ALA A 60 6.22 6.22 16.48
C ALA A 60 6.48 7.53 17.24
N PHE A 61 5.69 8.58 17.02
CA PHE A 61 5.75 9.79 17.85
C PHE A 61 5.11 9.61 19.23
N THR A 62 4.16 8.67 19.37
CA THR A 62 3.44 8.45 20.65
C THR A 62 3.89 7.20 21.41
N SER A 63 4.74 6.36 20.82
CA SER A 63 5.17 5.07 21.38
C SER A 63 6.66 4.87 21.08
N ASP A 64 7.36 4.04 21.86
CA ASP A 64 8.76 3.59 21.57
C ASP A 64 8.85 2.66 20.34
N LEU A 65 8.07 2.93 19.30
CA LEU A 65 8.12 2.26 18.02
C LEU A 65 9.35 2.74 17.25
N ALA A 66 10.12 1.79 16.70
CA ALA A 66 11.33 2.12 15.98
C ALA A 66 11.01 2.95 14.72
N PHE A 67 11.44 4.21 14.72
CA PHE A 67 11.43 5.06 13.52
C PHE A 67 12.13 4.38 12.33
N LEU A 68 13.13 3.54 12.62
CA LEU A 68 13.92 2.79 11.63
C LEU A 68 13.09 1.87 10.74
N THR A 69 11.97 1.30 11.24
CA THR A 69 11.09 0.42 10.44
C THR A 69 9.93 1.19 9.81
N THR A 70 9.53 2.28 10.45
CA THR A 70 8.40 3.12 10.05
C THR A 70 8.72 3.99 8.82
N ILE A 71 9.90 4.61 8.81
CA ILE A 71 10.34 5.50 7.72
C ILE A 71 10.45 4.77 6.38
N PRO A 72 11.10 3.58 6.28
CA PRO A 72 11.16 2.83 5.03
C PRO A 72 9.77 2.47 4.49
N LEU A 73 8.84 2.08 5.37
CA LEU A 73 7.47 1.72 4.97
C LEU A 73 6.73 2.90 4.35
N PHE A 74 6.85 4.08 4.97
CA PHE A 74 6.30 5.33 4.46
C PHE A 74 6.94 5.72 3.11
N ILE A 75 8.27 5.65 3.00
CA ILE A 75 9.00 5.95 1.76
C ILE A 75 8.57 5.02 0.63
N ILE A 76 8.44 3.72 0.89
CA ILE A 76 7.94 2.75 -0.08
C ILE A 76 6.52 3.13 -0.53
N GLY A 77 5.62 3.46 0.41
CA GLY A 77 4.28 3.94 0.07
C GLY A 77 4.30 5.16 -0.85
N VAL A 78 5.15 6.15 -0.56
CA VAL A 78 5.32 7.35 -1.40
C VAL A 78 5.84 6.99 -2.79
N ILE A 79 6.87 6.16 -2.90
CA ILE A 79 7.46 5.76 -4.19
C ILE A 79 6.44 5.03 -5.05
N TYR A 80 5.76 4.03 -4.50
CA TYR A 80 4.76 3.25 -5.24
C TYR A 80 3.56 4.11 -5.66
N THR A 81 3.14 5.04 -4.79
CA THR A 81 2.07 6.01 -5.12
C THR A 81 2.52 6.92 -6.26
N ALA A 82 3.74 7.45 -6.19
CA ALA A 82 4.30 8.34 -7.20
C ALA A 82 4.47 7.64 -8.56
N LEU A 83 4.92 6.38 -8.56
CA LEU A 83 5.06 5.57 -9.78
C LEU A 83 3.70 5.31 -10.43
N GLY A 84 2.70 4.90 -9.64
CA GLY A 84 1.35 4.67 -10.12
C GLY A 84 0.65 5.95 -10.61
N TRP A 85 0.89 7.08 -9.92
CA TRP A 85 0.36 8.39 -10.30
C TRP A 85 1.02 8.93 -11.58
N ASN A 86 2.34 8.80 -11.72
CA ASN A 86 3.07 9.26 -12.91
C ASN A 86 2.64 8.52 -14.19
N LYS A 87 2.11 7.30 -14.04
CA LYS A 87 1.57 6.50 -15.14
C LYS A 87 0.05 6.57 -15.24
N ARG A 88 -0.62 7.46 -14.48
CA ARG A 88 -2.08 7.67 -14.47
C ARG A 88 -2.69 7.75 -15.87
N ASP A 89 -2.07 8.54 -16.74
CA ASP A 89 -2.57 8.76 -18.10
C ASP A 89 -2.49 7.51 -18.98
N THR A 90 -1.68 6.52 -18.61
CA THR A 90 -1.53 5.25 -19.33
C THR A 90 -2.67 4.29 -19.00
N TRP A 91 -3.07 4.17 -17.72
CA TRP A 91 -4.16 3.28 -17.32
C TRP A 91 -5.55 3.92 -17.41
N GLN A 92 -5.66 5.25 -17.42
CA GLN A 92 -6.95 5.93 -17.68
C GLN A 92 -7.38 5.90 -19.16
N LYS A 93 -6.48 5.57 -20.10
CA LYS A 93 -6.82 5.42 -21.53
C LYS A 93 -7.39 4.04 -21.87
N HIS A 94 -7.28 3.08 -20.96
CA HIS A 94 -7.70 1.69 -21.14
C HIS A 94 -8.96 1.31 -20.32
N ASP A 95 -9.52 2.24 -19.53
CA ASP A 95 -10.88 2.15 -18.95
C ASP A 95 -11.87 2.97 -19.79
#